data_AF-A0A494BBE7-F1
#
_entry.id   AF-A0A494BBE7-F1
#
_cell.length_a   1.000
_cell.length_b   1.000
_cell.length_c   1.000
_cell.angle_alpha   90.00
_cell.angle_beta   90.00
_cell.angle_gamma   90.00
#
_symmetry.space_group_name_H-M   'P 1'
#
loop_
_entity.id
_entity.type
_entity.pdbx_description
1 polymer ?
#
loop_
_entity_poly.entity_id
_entity_poly.type
_entity_poly.pdbx_seq_one_letter_code
_entity_poly.pdbx_strand_id
1 'polypeptide(L)'
;MAEPQPASSGLTDETAFSCCSDPDPSTKDFLLQQTMLRIKDPKKSLDFYTRVLGLTLLQKLDFPAMKFSLYFLAYEDKNDIPKDKSEKTAWTFSRKATLELTHVLLSSVATGALKMTRLRVTTTATRTLVDLVTLGLPFLMSTVPVRDLKN
;
A
#
# COMPACT_ATOMS: atom_id res chain seq x y z
N MET A 1 -24.00 -20.23 -28.22
CA MET A 1 -24.69 -19.20 -27.39
C MET A 1 -24.23 -19.43 -25.97
N ALA A 2 -23.61 -18.42 -25.33
CA ALA A 2 -23.15 -18.55 -23.95
C ALA A 2 -24.36 -18.45 -23.01
N GLU A 3 -24.48 -19.40 -22.09
CA GLU A 3 -25.54 -19.46 -21.09
C GLU A 3 -25.42 -18.27 -20.12
N PRO A 4 -26.52 -17.56 -19.77
CA PRO A 4 -26.44 -16.42 -18.87
C PRO A 4 -25.99 -16.89 -17.48
N GLN A 5 -24.87 -16.38 -17.00
CA GLN A 5 -24.45 -16.62 -15.63
C GLN A 5 -25.51 -16.02 -14.68
N PRO A 6 -26.00 -16.76 -13.69
CA PRO A 6 -27.00 -16.24 -12.75
C PRO A 6 -26.44 -15.01 -12.03
N ALA A 7 -27.30 -14.00 -11.83
CA ALA A 7 -26.93 -12.78 -11.13
C ALA A 7 -26.50 -13.13 -9.70
N SER A 8 -25.30 -12.71 -9.31
CA SER A 8 -24.77 -12.96 -7.96
C SER A 8 -25.58 -12.19 -6.91
N SER A 9 -26.15 -12.90 -5.95
CA SER A 9 -26.88 -12.35 -4.80
C SER A 9 -25.97 -12.04 -3.59
N GLY A 10 -24.66 -12.19 -3.73
CA GLY A 10 -23.72 -12.17 -2.60
C GLY A 10 -23.74 -13.46 -1.78
N LEU A 11 -22.79 -13.58 -0.85
CA LEU A 11 -22.73 -14.68 0.11
C LEU A 11 -23.69 -14.40 1.27
N THR A 12 -24.32 -15.44 1.81
CA THR A 12 -24.98 -15.34 3.12
C THR A 12 -23.94 -15.29 4.24
N ASP A 13 -24.36 -14.86 5.43
CA ASP A 13 -23.49 -14.80 6.60
C ASP A 13 -22.93 -16.18 6.95
N GLU A 14 -23.76 -17.22 6.94
CA GLU A 14 -23.33 -18.61 7.24
C GLU A 14 -22.28 -19.08 6.24
N THR A 15 -22.49 -18.77 4.96
CA THR A 15 -21.54 -19.14 3.91
C THR A 15 -20.24 -18.37 4.07
N ALA A 16 -20.30 -17.07 4.38
CA ALA A 16 -19.11 -16.25 4.62
C ALA A 16 -18.29 -16.77 5.82
N PHE A 17 -18.94 -17.08 6.94
CA PHE A 17 -18.26 -17.62 8.12
C PHE A 17 -17.67 -19.02 7.88
N SER A 18 -18.30 -19.86 7.06
CA SER A 18 -17.75 -21.18 6.71
C SER A 18 -16.43 -21.11 5.93
N CYS A 19 -16.12 -19.96 5.32
CA CYS A 19 -14.86 -19.72 4.61
C CYS A 19 -13.74 -19.18 5.50
N CYS A 20 -14.02 -18.88 6.78
CA CYS A 20 -13.03 -18.35 7.72
C CYS A 20 -12.36 -19.48 8.51
N SER A 21 -11.03 -19.42 8.64
CA SER A 21 -10.24 -20.34 9.44
C SER A 21 -9.66 -19.63 10.67
N ASP A 22 -9.40 -20.38 11.73
CA ASP A 22 -8.65 -19.88 12.87
C ASP A 22 -7.21 -19.52 12.47
N PRO A 23 -6.61 -18.46 13.05
CA PRO A 23 -5.24 -18.07 12.74
C PRO A 23 -4.21 -19.13 13.18
N ASP A 24 -3.23 -19.41 12.32
CA ASP A 24 -2.08 -20.25 12.69
C ASP A 24 -1.23 -19.56 13.76
N PRO A 25 -0.72 -20.28 14.80
CA PRO A 25 0.09 -19.69 15.87
C PRO A 25 1.32 -18.91 15.40
N SER A 26 1.88 -19.23 14.24
CA SER A 26 3.01 -18.51 13.63
C SER A 26 2.65 -17.07 13.21
N THR A 27 1.37 -16.80 12.96
CA THR A 27 0.86 -15.50 12.49
C THR A 27 0.44 -14.56 13.64
N LYS A 28 0.54 -15.01 14.89
CA LYS A 28 0.02 -14.29 16.08
C LYS A 28 0.54 -12.86 16.25
N ASP A 29 1.76 -12.59 15.78
CA ASP A 29 2.44 -11.31 15.92
C ASP A 29 2.35 -10.45 14.63
N PHE A 30 1.65 -10.93 13.60
CA PHE A 30 1.47 -10.18 12.35
C PHE A 30 0.53 -8.99 12.57
N LEU A 31 0.77 -7.93 11.81
CA LEU A 31 -0.05 -6.73 11.82
C LEU A 31 -0.22 -6.19 10.42
N LEU A 32 -1.41 -5.64 10.13
CA LEU A 32 -1.63 -4.87 8.90
C LEU A 32 -0.98 -3.49 9.07
N GLN A 33 0.24 -3.39 8.56
CA GLN A 33 1.13 -2.27 8.84
C GLN A 33 0.80 -1.05 7.99
N GLN A 34 0.62 -1.24 6.69
CA GLN A 34 0.50 -0.16 5.72
C GLN A 34 -0.53 -0.44 4.63
N THR A 35 -1.11 0.65 4.13
CA THR A 35 -1.75 0.70 2.82
C THR A 35 -0.97 1.67 1.95
N MET A 36 -0.58 1.24 0.75
CA MET A 36 0.21 2.07 -0.16
C MET A 36 -0.66 2.70 -1.24
N LEU A 37 -0.52 4.02 -1.43
CA LEU A 37 -1.16 4.77 -2.52
C LEU A 37 -0.12 5.58 -3.29
N ARG A 38 -0.19 5.52 -4.63
CA ARG A 38 0.62 6.38 -5.49
C ARG A 38 0.02 7.76 -5.56
N ILE A 39 0.85 8.78 -5.37
CA ILE A 39 0.44 10.19 -5.38
C ILE A 39 1.18 10.97 -6.46
N LYS A 40 0.48 11.93 -7.06
CA LYS A 40 1.04 12.80 -8.12
C LYS A 40 1.83 13.97 -7.58
N ASP A 41 1.33 14.62 -6.52
CA ASP A 41 1.95 15.79 -5.91
C ASP A 41 2.01 15.61 -4.39
N PRO A 42 3.21 15.42 -3.81
CA PRO A 42 3.35 15.20 -2.38
C PRO A 42 2.98 16.42 -1.55
N LYS A 43 3.10 17.65 -2.07
CA LYS A 43 2.76 18.85 -1.29
C LYS A 43 1.26 18.91 -1.03
N LYS A 44 0.46 18.71 -2.08
CA LYS A 44 -1.01 18.68 -1.97
C LYS A 44 -1.49 17.50 -1.13
N SER A 45 -0.84 16.34 -1.30
CA SER A 45 -1.21 15.13 -0.55
C SER A 45 -0.89 15.29 0.93
N LEU A 46 0.30 15.77 1.28
CA LEU A 46 0.69 15.99 2.68
C LEU A 46 -0.21 17.03 3.34
N ASP A 47 -0.51 18.15 2.68
CA ASP A 47 -1.46 19.14 3.20
C ASP A 47 -2.83 18.52 3.48
N PHE A 48 -3.37 17.75 2.54
CA PHE A 48 -4.66 17.08 2.72
C PHE A 48 -4.64 16.09 3.90
N TYR A 49 -3.71 15.14 3.91
CA TYR A 49 -3.70 14.10 4.95
C TYR A 49 -3.35 14.65 6.34
N THR A 50 -2.53 15.70 6.43
CA THR A 50 -2.15 16.28 7.72
C THR A 50 -3.15 17.33 8.20
N ARG A 51 -3.48 18.34 7.40
CA ARG A 51 -4.35 19.46 7.82
C ARG A 51 -5.83 19.11 7.78
N VAL A 52 -6.29 18.35 6.79
CA VAL A 52 -7.72 18.03 6.62
C VAL A 52 -8.09 16.77 7.39
N LEU A 53 -7.26 15.72 7.30
CA LEU A 53 -7.53 14.43 7.96
C LEU A 53 -6.83 14.25 9.31
N GLY A 54 -5.90 15.14 9.69
CA GLY A 54 -5.28 15.09 11.02
C GLY A 54 -4.22 14.02 11.21
N LEU A 55 -3.65 13.45 10.13
CA LEU A 55 -2.56 12.49 10.25
C LEU A 55 -1.23 13.20 10.53
N THR A 56 -0.30 12.47 11.12
CA THR A 56 1.08 12.90 11.36
C THR A 56 2.00 12.26 10.34
N LEU A 57 2.90 13.06 9.73
CA LEU A 57 4.00 12.53 8.91
C LEU A 57 5.06 11.91 9.84
N LEU A 58 5.16 10.58 9.81
CA LEU A 58 6.09 9.82 10.64
C LEU A 58 7.49 9.84 10.05
N GLN A 59 7.59 9.48 8.78
CA GLN A 59 8.87 9.28 8.10
C GLN A 59 8.80 9.61 6.62
N LYS A 60 9.89 10.17 6.11
CA LYS A 60 10.14 10.35 4.68
C LYS A 60 11.38 9.55 4.30
N LEU A 61 11.28 8.75 3.26
CA LEU A 61 12.39 8.01 2.68
C LEU A 61 12.55 8.40 1.22
N ASP A 62 13.79 8.64 0.80
CA ASP A 62 14.13 8.96 -0.59
C ASP A 62 15.00 7.86 -1.17
N PHE A 63 14.67 7.45 -2.39
CA PHE A 63 15.44 6.46 -3.14
C PHE A 63 15.88 7.07 -4.48
N PRO A 64 16.98 7.87 -4.50
CA PRO A 64 17.41 8.61 -5.68
C PRO A 64 17.70 7.72 -6.89
N ALA A 65 18.32 6.56 -6.67
CA ALA A 65 18.64 5.59 -7.72
C ALA A 65 17.37 5.07 -8.42
N MET A 66 16.28 4.91 -7.67
CA MET A 66 15.00 4.42 -8.18
C MET A 66 14.00 5.54 -8.52
N LYS A 67 14.39 6.81 -8.32
CA LYS A 67 13.59 8.01 -8.63
C LYS A 67 12.21 8.01 -7.97
N PHE A 68 12.12 7.66 -6.68
CA PHE A 68 10.88 7.86 -5.92
C PHE A 68 11.14 8.23 -4.45
N SER A 69 10.12 8.79 -3.82
CA SER A 69 10.08 9.08 -2.38
C SER A 69 8.85 8.42 -1.76
N LEU A 70 9.00 7.98 -0.51
CA LEU A 70 7.93 7.45 0.33
C LEU A 70 7.64 8.41 1.48
N TYR A 71 6.36 8.61 1.78
CA TYR A 71 5.90 9.38 2.93
C TYR A 71 4.97 8.50 3.76
N PHE A 72 5.33 8.25 5.01
CA PHE A 72 4.55 7.42 5.93
C PHE A 72 3.74 8.31 6.85
N LEU A 73 2.42 8.16 6.83
CA LEU A 73 1.50 8.92 7.66
C LEU A 73 0.65 8.00 8.53
N ALA A 74 0.32 8.43 9.74
CA ALA A 74 -0.60 7.70 10.62
C ALA A 74 -1.21 8.63 11.67
N TYR A 75 -2.19 8.13 12.42
CA TYR A 75 -2.69 8.77 13.63
C TYR A 75 -1.78 8.43 14.82
N GLU A 76 -0.68 9.18 14.94
CA GLU A 76 0.29 9.04 16.05
C GLU A 76 0.61 10.43 16.62
N ASP A 77 0.98 10.49 17.89
CA ASP A 77 1.53 11.72 18.47
C ASP A 77 2.93 11.97 17.90
N LYS A 78 3.14 13.19 17.41
CA LYS A 78 4.45 13.66 16.95
C LYS A 78 5.54 13.58 18.03
N ASN A 79 5.17 13.60 19.31
CA ASN A 79 6.09 13.54 20.44
C ASN A 79 6.66 12.13 20.67
N ASP A 80 5.94 11.09 20.22
CA ASP A 80 6.36 9.69 20.35
C ASP A 80 7.36 9.28 19.26
N ILE A 81 7.55 10.13 18.25
CA ILE A 81 8.42 9.87 17.11
C ILE A 81 9.89 9.93 17.56
N PRO A 82 10.66 8.83 17.45
CA PRO A 82 12.08 8.85 17.79
C PRO A 82 12.88 9.84 16.93
N LYS A 83 13.91 10.42 17.54
CA LYS A 83 14.80 11.39 16.87
C LYS A 83 15.92 10.70 16.09
N ASP A 84 16.42 9.58 16.60
CA ASP A 84 17.40 8.79 15.87
C ASP A 84 16.77 8.16 14.61
N LYS A 85 17.51 8.18 13.50
CA LYS A 85 16.99 7.75 12.21
C LYS A 85 16.70 6.24 12.18
N SER A 86 17.56 5.43 12.79
CA SER A 86 17.39 3.98 12.82
C SER A 86 16.19 3.61 13.70
N GLU A 87 16.12 4.19 14.90
CA GLU A 87 15.02 3.99 15.83
C GLU A 87 13.68 4.45 15.24
N LYS A 88 13.66 5.61 14.57
CA LYS A 88 12.48 6.14 13.89
C LYS A 88 11.97 5.19 12.81
N THR A 89 12.89 4.57 12.09
CA THR A 89 12.57 3.61 11.01
C THR A 89 11.92 2.37 11.61
N ALA A 90 12.54 1.75 12.61
CA ALA A 90 11.98 0.59 13.30
C ALA A 90 10.62 0.92 13.94
N TRP A 91 10.51 2.08 14.58
CA TRP A 91 9.27 2.54 15.19
C TRP A 91 8.15 2.73 14.16
N THR A 92 8.42 3.44 13.06
CA THR A 92 7.45 3.70 11.98
C THR A 92 6.90 2.41 11.39
N PHE A 93 7.78 1.45 11.06
CA PHE A 93 7.36 0.16 10.48
C PHE A 93 6.72 -0.80 11.49
N SER A 94 6.74 -0.48 12.78
CA SER A 94 5.97 -1.20 13.80
C SER A 94 4.56 -0.64 14.02
N ARG A 95 4.24 0.54 13.48
CA ARG A 95 2.92 1.17 13.62
C ARG A 95 1.89 0.44 12.77
N LYS A 96 0.68 0.27 13.31
CA LYS A 96 -0.47 -0.31 12.59
C LYS A 96 -1.11 0.75 11.71
N ALA A 97 -1.75 0.31 10.62
CA ALA A 97 -2.63 1.16 9.81
C ALA A 97 -2.00 2.47 9.30
N THR A 98 -0.73 2.42 8.92
CA THR A 98 -0.06 3.55 8.28
C THR A 98 -0.48 3.69 6.81
N LEU A 99 -0.39 4.91 6.30
CA LEU A 99 -0.56 5.23 4.90
C LEU A 99 0.80 5.51 4.30
N GLU A 100 1.21 4.68 3.35
CA GLU A 100 2.43 4.86 2.56
C GLU A 100 2.06 5.62 1.27
N LEU A 101 2.52 6.86 1.14
CA LEU A 101 2.35 7.64 -0.08
C LEU A 101 3.61 7.55 -0.94
N THR A 102 3.50 6.94 -2.12
CA THR A 102 4.60 6.82 -3.06
C THR A 102 4.53 7.91 -4.12
N HIS A 103 5.55 8.76 -4.17
CA HIS A 103 5.72 9.78 -5.21
C HIS A 103 6.83 9.37 -6.17
N VAL A 104 6.47 9.04 -7.41
CA VAL A 104 7.44 8.75 -8.47
C VAL A 104 7.94 10.07 -9.05
N LEU A 105 9.24 10.29 -8.96
CA LEU A 105 9.93 11.43 -9.55
C LEU A 105 9.98 11.20 -11.06
N LEU A 106 8.95 11.67 -11.76
CA LEU A 106 9.03 11.79 -13.21
C LEU A 106 10.23 12.68 -13.53
N SER A 107 11.27 12.11 -14.15
CA SER A 107 12.30 12.93 -14.78
C SER A 107 11.60 13.83 -15.77
N SER A 108 11.92 15.12 -15.75
CA SER A 108 11.40 16.14 -16.66
C SER A 108 11.70 15.80 -18.12
N VAL A 109 10.98 14.83 -18.69
CA VAL A 109 10.82 14.55 -20.11
C VAL A 109 9.42 13.97 -20.27
N ALA A 110 8.62 14.60 -21.13
CA ALA A 110 7.21 14.34 -21.43
C ALA A 110 6.18 14.91 -20.45
N THR A 111 6.12 16.24 -20.36
CA THR A 111 4.84 16.95 -20.27
C THR A 111 4.10 16.78 -21.61
N GLY A 112 3.67 15.56 -21.90
CA GLY A 112 2.88 15.20 -23.07
C GLY A 112 1.59 14.57 -22.59
N ALA A 113 0.55 15.39 -22.49
CA ALA A 113 -0.86 15.06 -22.28
C ALA A 113 -1.20 13.57 -22.12
N LEU A 114 -1.19 13.06 -20.88
CA LEU A 114 -2.00 11.88 -20.56
C LEU A 114 -3.45 12.37 -20.40
N LYS A 115 -4.14 12.42 -21.54
CA LYS A 115 -5.58 12.65 -21.62
C LYS A 115 -6.25 11.62 -20.71
N MET A 116 -7.04 12.10 -19.77
CA MET A 116 -7.79 11.29 -18.84
C MET A 116 -8.86 10.52 -19.63
N THR A 117 -8.53 9.32 -20.10
CA THR A 117 -9.50 8.44 -20.74
C THR A 117 -10.41 7.92 -19.63
N ARG A 118 -11.62 8.48 -19.60
CA ARG A 118 -12.76 8.04 -18.79
C ARG A 118 -12.84 6.52 -18.83
N LEU A 119 -12.54 5.86 -17.71
CA LEU A 119 -12.67 4.43 -17.54
C LEU A 119 -14.17 4.08 -17.62
N ARG A 120 -14.62 3.63 -18.79
CA ARG A 120 -15.89 2.89 -18.92
C ARG A 120 -15.58 1.47 -18.51
N VAL A 121 -16.11 1.05 -17.37
CA VAL A 121 -16.17 -0.35 -16.97
C VAL A 121 -17.16 -1.03 -17.91
N THR A 122 -16.66 -1.88 -18.79
CA THR A 122 -17.47 -2.89 -19.47
C THR A 122 -16.86 -4.25 -19.20
N THR A 123 -17.55 -5.00 -18.36
CA THR A 123 -17.33 -6.42 -18.07
C THR A 123 -17.55 -7.24 -19.34
N THR A 124 -16.57 -8.03 -19.77
CA THR A 124 -16.77 -9.39 -20.33
C THR A 124 -15.43 -10.15 -20.32
N ALA A 125 -15.52 -11.40 -19.88
CA ALA A 125 -14.46 -12.34 -19.59
C ALA A 125 -13.71 -12.87 -20.83
N THR A 126 -12.46 -13.31 -20.61
CA THR A 126 -11.94 -14.68 -20.80
C THR A 126 -10.44 -14.66 -21.19
N ARG A 127 -9.65 -15.47 -20.47
CA ARG A 127 -8.47 -16.26 -20.91
C ARG A 127 -7.63 -15.63 -22.05
N THR A 128 -6.31 -15.42 -21.91
CA THR A 128 -5.33 -16.50 -21.80
C THR A 128 -3.91 -15.90 -21.66
N LEU A 129 -3.05 -16.65 -20.95
CA LEU A 129 -1.61 -16.82 -21.15
C LEU A 129 -0.63 -15.77 -20.59
N VAL A 130 0.07 -16.19 -19.53
CA VAL A 130 1.54 -16.29 -19.42
C VAL A 130 2.31 -15.13 -20.08
N ASP A 131 2.80 -14.20 -19.25
CA ASP A 131 4.16 -13.63 -19.34
C ASP A 131 4.31 -12.50 -18.32
N LEU A 132 4.86 -12.81 -17.14
CA LEU A 132 5.92 -12.04 -16.47
C LEU A 132 6.34 -12.71 -15.15
N VAL A 133 6.87 -13.93 -15.28
CA VAL A 133 7.77 -14.53 -14.25
C VAL A 133 9.23 -14.16 -14.56
N THR A 134 9.48 -13.22 -15.49
CA THR A 134 10.82 -12.93 -16.01
C THR A 134 11.16 -11.44 -16.01
N LEU A 135 10.85 -10.75 -14.91
CA LEU A 135 11.60 -9.54 -14.54
C LEU A 135 11.80 -9.63 -13.03
N GLY A 136 12.99 -10.09 -12.63
CA GLY A 136 13.43 -10.22 -11.25
C GLY A 136 13.52 -8.86 -10.54
N LEU A 137 12.38 -8.21 -10.32
CA LEU A 137 12.21 -7.25 -9.25
C LEU A 137 11.76 -8.05 -8.02
N PRO A 138 12.51 -8.00 -6.91
CA PRO A 138 11.97 -8.49 -5.66
C PRO A 138 10.73 -7.66 -5.34
N PHE A 139 9.57 -8.32 -5.35
CA PHE A 139 8.37 -7.81 -4.71
C PHE A 139 8.71 -7.72 -3.23
N LEU A 140 9.24 -6.57 -2.79
CA LEU A 140 9.53 -6.30 -1.40
C LEU A 140 8.19 -6.06 -0.68
N MET A 141 7.40 -7.13 -0.49
CA MET A 141 6.57 -7.20 0.69
C MET A 141 7.53 -7.24 1.87
N SER A 142 7.80 -6.07 2.43
CA SER A 142 8.49 -5.93 3.70
C SER A 142 7.58 -6.42 4.83
N THR A 143 7.30 -7.72 4.89
CA THR A 143 6.94 -8.35 6.16
C THR A 143 8.25 -8.50 6.93
N VAL A 144 8.66 -7.45 7.66
CA VAL A 144 9.75 -7.58 8.63
C VAL A 144 9.18 -8.36 9.81
N PRO A 145 9.60 -9.62 10.06
CA PRO A 145 9.29 -10.26 11.32
C PRO A 145 9.95 -9.45 12.44
N VAL A 146 9.16 -9.02 13.44
CA VAL A 146 9.59 -8.19 14.59
C VAL A 146 10.68 -8.87 15.45
N ARG A 147 11.10 -10.11 15.16
CA ARG A 147 12.10 -10.86 15.94
C ARG A 147 13.55 -10.46 15.67
N ASP A 148 13.88 -9.78 14.59
CA ASP A 148 15.28 -9.48 14.22
C ASP A 148 15.76 -8.08 14.63
N LEU A 149 15.05 -7.38 15.51
CA LEU A 149 15.42 -6.04 16.02
C LEU A 149 16.09 -6.05 17.41
N LYS A 150 16.44 -7.23 17.93
CA LYS A 150 17.20 -7.38 19.18
C LYS A 150 18.34 -8.38 19.01
N ASN A 151 19.42 -7.94 18.35
CA ASN A 151 20.79 -8.21 18.78
C ASN A 151 21.78 -7.30 18.02
#